data_AF-A0A412IPD5-F1
#
_entry.id   AF-A0A412IPD5-F1
#
_cell.length_a   1.000
_cell.length_b   1.000
_cell.length_c   1.000
_cell.angle_alpha   90.00
_cell.angle_beta   90.00
_cell.angle_gamma   90.00
#
_symmetry.space_group_name_H-M   'P 1'
#
loop_
_entity.id
_entity.type
_entity.pdbx_description
1 polymer ?
#
loop_
_entity_poly.entity_id
_entity_poly.type
_entity_poly.pdbx_seq_one_letter_code
_entity_poly.pdbx_strand_id
1 'polypeptide(L)'
;MGMIYLVRKKLFRSKEGMKQLYYAVQRTLQPRGGVTTEKLAQRMARRKGMGEGDVQSVLVDLPKYIEEALSEGESVTIRGLGSFNLAITSEGFEHPDDVMPGKVRVSRIYFKPDRILTGRLRQNMDFFRYPLSKYFPHEMLRPETLERERVQTTNKPEDETKNIDTVTG
;
A
#
# COMPACT_ATOMS: atom_id res chain seq x y z
N MET A 1 2.28 -6.47 15.50
CA MET A 1 1.98 -7.31 14.31
C MET A 1 2.93 -6.84 13.22
N GLY A 2 3.93 -7.64 12.87
CA GLY A 2 4.98 -7.17 11.96
C GLY A 2 4.74 -7.52 10.49
N MET A 3 5.31 -6.72 9.60
CA MET A 3 5.26 -6.88 8.16
C MET A 3 6.51 -7.57 7.65
N ILE A 4 6.33 -8.60 6.83
CA ILE A 4 7.45 -9.24 6.12
C ILE A 4 7.81 -8.42 4.87
N TYR A 5 9.08 -8.09 4.71
CA TYR A 5 9.61 -7.44 3.52
C TYR A 5 10.70 -8.28 2.83
N LEU A 6 10.85 -8.07 1.53
CA LEU A 6 11.92 -8.64 0.70
C LEU A 6 12.94 -7.56 0.35
N VAL A 7 14.13 -7.96 -0.06
CA VAL A 7 15.13 -7.08 -0.65
C VAL A 7 15.12 -7.24 -2.18
N ARG A 8 15.12 -6.12 -2.90
CA ARG A 8 15.23 -6.11 -4.36
C ARG A 8 16.29 -5.13 -4.83
N LYS A 9 16.99 -5.51 -5.89
CA LYS A 9 17.93 -4.67 -6.60
C LYS A 9 17.16 -3.71 -7.51
N LYS A 10 17.48 -2.42 -7.45
CA LYS A 10 16.87 -1.37 -8.28
C LYS A 10 17.95 -0.47 -8.86
N LEU A 11 17.76 -0.06 -10.11
CA LEU A 11 18.61 0.87 -10.86
C LEU A 11 18.04 2.27 -10.77
N PHE A 12 18.88 3.26 -10.45
CA PHE A 12 18.49 4.67 -10.38
C PHE A 12 19.39 5.54 -11.23
N ARG A 13 18.76 6.50 -11.92
CA ARG A 13 19.46 7.63 -12.51
C ARG A 13 19.81 8.62 -11.40
N SER A 14 21.11 8.83 -11.19
CA SER A 14 21.63 9.90 -10.34
C SER A 14 22.35 10.94 -11.19
N LYS A 15 22.69 12.10 -10.62
CA LYS A 15 23.50 13.13 -11.29
C LYS A 15 24.88 12.60 -11.74
N GLU A 16 25.38 11.54 -11.10
CA GLU A 16 26.67 10.89 -11.37
C GLU A 16 26.54 9.64 -12.25
N GLY A 17 25.35 9.37 -12.82
CA GLY A 17 25.09 8.19 -13.66
C GLY A 17 24.19 7.15 -12.99
N MET A 18 24.20 5.92 -13.53
CA MET A 18 23.35 4.82 -13.07
C MET A 18 23.92 4.16 -11.82
N LYS A 19 23.21 4.23 -10.69
CA LYS A 19 23.56 3.53 -9.45
C LYS A 19 22.63 2.34 -9.22
N GLN A 20 23.22 1.20 -8.87
CA GLN A 20 22.49 -0.01 -8.50
C GLN A 20 22.49 -0.15 -6.97
N LEU A 21 21.30 -0.18 -6.38
CA LEU A 21 21.12 -0.21 -4.92
C LEU A 21 20.03 -1.21 -4.51
N TYR A 22 20.08 -1.69 -3.26
CA TYR A 22 19.15 -2.67 -2.71
C TYR A 22 18.13 -2.01 -1.78
N TYR A 23 16.85 -2.37 -1.93
CA TYR A 23 15.76 -1.75 -1.16
C TYR A 23 14.82 -2.78 -0.58
N ALA A 24 14.24 -2.45 0.58
CA ALA A 24 13.07 -3.13 1.10
C ALA A 24 11.90 -2.94 0.14
N VAL A 25 11.25 -4.05 -0.20
CA VAL A 25 9.99 -4.08 -0.93
C VAL A 25 9.00 -4.89 -0.11
N GLN A 26 7.75 -4.42 -0.07
CA GLN A 26 6.69 -5.17 0.58
C GLN A 26 6.50 -6.50 -0.14
N ARG A 27 6.54 -7.61 0.61
CA ARG A 27 5.99 -8.88 0.12
C ARG A 27 4.52 -8.82 0.43
N THR A 28 3.68 -8.56 -0.56
CA THR A 28 2.24 -8.82 -0.38
C THR A 28 2.08 -10.33 -0.25
N LEU A 29 2.07 -10.84 0.98
CA LEU A 29 1.47 -12.14 1.35
C LEU A 29 -0.07 -12.10 1.22
N GLN A 30 -0.58 -10.99 0.73
CA GLN A 30 -1.97 -10.81 0.40
C GLN A 30 -2.33 -11.72 -0.79
N PRO A 31 -3.42 -12.48 -0.72
CA PRO A 31 -4.01 -13.11 -1.89
C PRO A 31 -4.18 -12.06 -3.00
N ARG A 32 -4.03 -12.48 -4.26
CA ARG A 32 -4.26 -11.59 -5.42
C ARG A 32 -5.57 -10.82 -5.23
N GLY A 33 -5.53 -9.51 -5.46
CA GLY A 33 -6.72 -8.64 -5.41
C GLY A 33 -6.95 -7.88 -4.11
N GLY A 34 -6.13 -8.04 -3.07
CA GLY A 34 -6.19 -7.11 -1.95
C GLY A 34 -7.22 -7.46 -0.87
N VAL A 35 -7.56 -6.48 -0.02
CA VAL A 35 -8.77 -6.51 0.81
C VAL A 35 -9.86 -5.88 -0.06
N THR A 36 -10.85 -6.68 -0.46
CA THR A 36 -11.97 -6.23 -1.29
C THR A 36 -13.05 -5.56 -0.45
N THR A 37 -14.00 -4.88 -1.09
CA THR A 37 -15.17 -4.27 -0.44
C THR A 37 -15.94 -5.29 0.40
N GLU A 38 -16.13 -6.50 -0.11
CA GLU A 38 -16.84 -7.60 0.56
C GLU A 38 -16.09 -8.05 1.82
N LYS A 39 -14.77 -8.26 1.70
CA LYS A 39 -13.93 -8.66 2.84
C LYS A 39 -13.88 -7.57 3.91
N LEU A 40 -13.87 -6.30 3.51
CA LEU A 40 -13.90 -5.18 4.44
C LEU A 40 -15.26 -5.08 5.13
N ALA A 41 -16.35 -5.19 4.38
CA ALA A 41 -17.72 -5.18 4.90
C ALA A 41 -17.93 -6.29 5.94
N GLN A 42 -17.50 -7.51 5.63
CA GLN A 42 -17.56 -8.64 6.57
C GLN A 42 -16.78 -8.35 7.86
N ARG A 43 -15.56 -7.79 7.77
CA ARG A 43 -14.77 -7.44 8.97
C ARG A 43 -15.45 -6.36 9.82
N MET A 44 -16.11 -5.41 9.19
CA MET A 44 -16.83 -4.32 9.86
C MET A 44 -18.12 -4.79 10.51
N ALA A 45 -18.92 -5.58 9.79
CA ALA A 45 -20.19 -6.17 10.24
C ALA A 45 -20.01 -6.99 11.53
N ARG A 46 -19.04 -7.91 11.53
CA ARG A 46 -18.71 -8.77 12.69
C ARG A 46 -18.40 -8.00 13.96
N ARG A 47 -17.82 -6.81 13.85
CA ARG A 47 -17.40 -5.99 15.01
C ARG A 47 -18.58 -5.24 15.65
N LYS A 48 -19.65 -4.99 14.90
CA LYS A 48 -20.73 -4.05 15.27
C LYS A 48 -22.12 -4.69 15.30
N GLY A 49 -22.25 -5.98 14.99
CA GLY A 49 -23.55 -6.65 14.90
C GLY A 49 -24.43 -6.11 13.77
N MET A 50 -23.83 -5.49 12.75
CA MET A 50 -24.53 -5.00 11.56
C MET A 50 -24.64 -6.11 10.50
N GLY A 51 -25.65 -6.04 9.64
CA GLY A 51 -25.74 -6.91 8.47
C GLY A 51 -24.58 -6.66 7.51
N GLU A 52 -23.95 -7.72 7.00
CA GLU A 52 -22.87 -7.60 6.01
C GLU A 52 -23.34 -6.83 4.76
N GLY A 53 -24.60 -7.04 4.33
CA GLY A 53 -25.21 -6.36 3.20
C GLY A 53 -25.35 -4.84 3.39
N ASP A 54 -25.77 -4.40 4.59
CA ASP A 54 -25.92 -2.96 4.89
C ASP A 54 -24.56 -2.25 4.92
N VAL A 55 -23.52 -2.91 5.43
CA VAL A 55 -22.17 -2.33 5.41
C VAL A 55 -21.64 -2.28 3.98
N GLN A 56 -21.89 -3.34 3.20
CA GLN A 56 -21.46 -3.39 1.80
C GLN A 56 -22.14 -2.31 0.96
N SER A 57 -23.45 -2.08 1.13
CA SER A 57 -24.17 -1.03 0.38
C SER A 57 -23.57 0.35 0.64
N VAL A 58 -23.31 0.69 1.92
CA VAL A 58 -22.65 1.95 2.29
C VAL A 58 -21.27 2.08 1.65
N LEU A 59 -20.45 1.03 1.66
CA LEU A 59 -19.12 1.07 1.05
C LEU A 59 -19.16 1.17 -0.48
N VAL A 60 -20.20 0.64 -1.13
CA VAL A 60 -20.41 0.73 -2.58
C VAL A 60 -20.90 2.12 -3.01
N ASP A 61 -21.72 2.78 -2.18
CA ASP A 61 -22.25 4.11 -2.49
C ASP A 61 -21.30 5.24 -2.07
N LEU A 62 -20.43 5.02 -1.07
CA LEU A 62 -19.47 6.02 -0.61
C LEU A 62 -18.65 6.68 -1.74
N PRO A 63 -18.09 5.94 -2.72
CA PRO A 63 -17.39 6.54 -3.86
C PRO A 63 -18.26 7.50 -4.68
N LYS A 64 -19.57 7.23 -4.83
CA LYS A 64 -20.49 8.08 -5.60
C LYS A 64 -20.69 9.42 -4.91
N TYR A 65 -20.92 9.40 -3.59
CA TYR A 65 -21.01 10.64 -2.80
C TYR A 65 -19.70 11.43 -2.77
N ILE A 66 -18.54 10.74 -2.81
CA ILE A 66 -17.25 11.41 -2.97
C ILE A 66 -17.16 12.08 -4.34
N GLU A 67 -17.56 11.39 -5.41
CA GLU A 67 -17.56 11.94 -6.78
C GLU A 67 -18.46 13.18 -6.89
N GLU A 68 -19.68 13.12 -6.36
CA GLU A 68 -20.61 14.25 -6.32
C GLU A 68 -19.98 15.48 -5.66
N ALA A 69 -19.50 15.35 -4.42
CA ALA A 69 -18.88 16.45 -3.70
C ALA A 69 -17.62 17.01 -4.41
N LEU A 70 -16.77 16.14 -4.98
CA LEU A 70 -15.61 16.59 -5.73
C LEU A 70 -16.00 17.33 -7.01
N SER A 71 -17.10 16.93 -7.67
CA SER A 71 -17.60 17.60 -8.88
C SER A 71 -18.11 19.01 -8.60
N GLU A 72 -18.58 19.27 -7.38
CA GLU A 72 -18.97 20.59 -6.88
C GLU A 72 -17.76 21.44 -6.45
N GLY A 73 -16.54 20.91 -6.56
CA GLY A 73 -15.30 21.60 -6.16
C GLY A 73 -15.00 21.50 -4.67
N GLU A 74 -15.75 20.68 -3.93
CA GLU A 74 -15.53 20.46 -2.50
C GLU A 74 -14.38 19.48 -2.23
N SER A 75 -13.96 19.41 -0.97
CA SER A 75 -13.05 18.37 -0.49
C SER A 75 -13.77 17.47 0.51
N VAL A 76 -13.59 16.15 0.40
CA VAL A 76 -14.24 15.20 1.30
C VAL A 76 -13.25 14.71 2.35
N THR A 77 -13.50 15.00 3.62
CA THR A 77 -12.66 14.53 4.73
C THR A 77 -13.39 13.50 5.57
N ILE A 78 -12.86 12.27 5.62
CA ILE A 78 -13.34 11.19 6.46
C ILE A 78 -12.40 11.08 7.67
N ARG A 79 -12.93 11.44 8.86
CA ARG A 79 -12.15 11.47 10.10
C ARG A 79 -11.49 10.11 10.38
N GLY A 80 -10.17 10.14 10.60
CA GLY A 80 -9.38 8.94 10.89
C GLY A 80 -8.98 8.12 9.66
N LEU A 81 -9.45 8.48 8.46
CA LEU A 81 -9.01 7.93 7.18
C LEU A 81 -8.13 8.94 6.43
N GLY A 82 -8.68 10.10 6.08
CA GLY A 82 -7.98 11.14 5.32
C GLY A 82 -8.93 12.03 4.52
N SER A 83 -8.35 12.81 3.61
CA SER A 83 -9.08 13.77 2.77
C SER A 83 -8.87 13.50 1.29
N PHE A 84 -9.97 13.46 0.53
CA PHE A 84 -9.98 13.45 -0.94
C PHE A 84 -10.11 14.88 -1.44
N ASN A 85 -9.32 15.21 -2.46
CA ASN A 85 -9.33 16.54 -3.06
C ASN A 85 -9.14 16.42 -4.57
N LEU A 86 -9.74 17.34 -5.30
CA LEU A 86 -9.62 17.43 -6.76
C LEU A 86 -8.53 18.45 -7.12
N ALA A 87 -7.61 18.07 -8.01
CA ALA A 87 -6.69 19.00 -8.64
C ALA A 87 -7.10 19.23 -10.08
N ILE A 88 -7.18 20.50 -10.48
CA ILE A 88 -7.38 20.93 -11.87
C ILE A 88 -6.06 21.42 -12.47
N THR A 89 -5.97 21.43 -13.80
CA THR A 89 -4.80 21.90 -14.54
C THR A 89 -5.22 22.44 -15.90
N SER A 90 -4.39 23.30 -16.48
CA SER A 90 -4.47 23.81 -17.85
C SER A 90 -3.07 23.82 -18.47
N GLU A 91 -2.97 24.18 -19.74
CA GLU A 91 -1.70 24.63 -20.32
C GLU A 91 -1.27 25.98 -19.69
N GLY A 92 -0.02 26.37 -19.92
CA GLY A 92 0.49 27.68 -19.51
C GLY A 92 0.21 28.72 -20.60
N PHE A 93 -0.22 29.91 -20.19
CA PHE A 93 -0.54 31.02 -21.09
C PHE A 93 0.22 32.29 -20.66
N GLU A 94 0.43 33.21 -21.60
CA GLU A 94 1.14 34.47 -21.33
C GLU A 94 0.25 35.49 -20.61
N HIS A 95 -1.05 35.52 -20.91
CA HIS A 95 -2.02 36.41 -20.29
C HIS A 95 -3.06 35.64 -19.45
N PRO A 96 -3.54 36.21 -18.34
CA PRO A 96 -4.51 35.54 -17.46
C PRO A 96 -5.86 35.27 -18.14
N ASP A 97 -6.29 36.14 -19.05
CA ASP A 97 -7.59 36.03 -19.72
C ASP A 97 -7.65 34.89 -20.75
N ASP A 98 -6.49 34.36 -21.15
CA ASP A 98 -6.39 33.19 -22.04
C ASP A 98 -6.74 31.88 -21.31
N VAL A 99 -6.78 31.88 -19.97
CA VAL A 99 -7.16 30.73 -19.15
C VAL A 99 -8.68 30.59 -19.13
N MET A 100 -9.22 30.10 -20.25
CA MET A 100 -10.65 29.87 -20.41
C MET A 100 -11.09 28.55 -19.78
N PRO A 101 -12.36 28.41 -19.32
CA PRO A 101 -12.88 27.17 -18.75
C PRO A 101 -12.68 25.93 -19.65
N GLY A 102 -12.79 26.08 -20.98
CA GLY A 102 -12.57 24.98 -21.93
C GLY A 102 -11.12 24.49 -22.03
N LYS A 103 -10.15 25.20 -21.42
CA LYS A 103 -8.74 24.80 -21.32
C LYS A 103 -8.40 24.11 -20.00
N VAL A 104 -9.33 24.16 -19.04
CA VAL A 104 -9.18 23.55 -17.71
C VAL A 104 -9.67 22.12 -17.76
N ARG A 105 -8.89 21.21 -17.17
CA ARG A 105 -9.24 19.80 -17.01
C ARG A 105 -8.89 19.30 -15.63
N VAL A 106 -9.56 18.23 -15.20
CA VAL A 106 -9.16 17.48 -14.02
C VAL A 106 -7.77 16.89 -14.25
N SER A 107 -6.84 17.19 -13.35
CA SER A 107 -5.48 16.62 -13.35
C SER A 107 -5.47 15.26 -12.67
N ARG A 108 -5.99 15.20 -11.44
CA ARG A 108 -5.98 14.01 -10.57
C ARG A 108 -6.80 14.25 -9.32
N ILE A 109 -7.22 13.15 -8.69
CA ILE A 109 -7.71 13.16 -7.30
C ILE A 109 -6.53 12.79 -6.39
N TYR A 110 -6.31 13.56 -5.33
CA TYR A 110 -5.29 13.25 -4.33
C TYR A 110 -5.90 12.89 -2.98
N PHE A 111 -5.54 11.71 -2.48
CA PHE A 111 -5.83 11.28 -1.12
C PHE A 111 -4.70 11.72 -0.19
N LYS A 112 -5.03 12.55 0.78
CA LYS A 112 -4.14 12.92 1.88
C LYS A 112 -4.47 12.07 3.09
N PRO A 113 -3.63 11.10 3.47
CA PRO A 113 -3.91 10.23 4.61
C PRO A 113 -3.95 11.03 5.90
N ASP A 114 -4.84 10.63 6.81
CA ASP A 114 -4.91 11.22 8.14
C ASP A 114 -3.57 11.05 8.87
N ARG A 115 -3.11 12.13 9.51
CA ARG A 115 -1.81 12.17 10.19
C ARG A 115 -1.77 11.20 11.37
N ILE A 116 -2.87 11.03 12.09
CA ILE A 116 -2.96 10.13 13.24
C ILE A 116 -2.93 8.68 12.74
N LEU A 117 -3.63 8.36 11.65
CA LEU A 117 -3.55 7.04 11.01
C LEU A 117 -2.10 6.70 10.64
N THR A 118 -1.42 7.62 9.95
CA THR A 118 -0.02 7.43 9.53
C THR A 118 0.92 7.32 10.74
N GLY A 119 0.72 8.15 11.77
CA GLY A 119 1.50 8.12 13.00
C GLY A 119 1.38 6.77 13.73
N ARG A 120 0.15 6.26 13.90
CA ARG A 120 -0.10 4.95 14.52
C ARG A 120 0.55 3.81 13.75
N LEU A 121 0.53 3.84 12.42
CA LEU A 121 1.20 2.82 11.62
C LEU A 121 2.72 2.87 11.78
N ARG A 122 3.31 4.08 11.77
CA ARG A 122 4.76 4.23 11.96
C ARG A 122 5.24 3.75 13.32
N GLN A 123 4.43 3.93 14.37
CA GLN A 123 4.80 3.57 15.74
C GLN A 123 4.58 2.08 16.06
N ASN A 124 3.57 1.45 15.45
CA ASN A 124 3.13 0.10 15.83
C ASN A 124 3.50 -0.99 14.82
N MET A 125 4.35 -0.68 13.83
CA MET A 125 4.79 -1.63 12.81
C MET A 125 6.20 -2.13 13.10
N ASP A 126 6.29 -3.44 13.30
CA ASP A 126 7.56 -4.16 13.27
C ASP A 126 7.84 -4.65 11.84
N PHE A 127 9.11 -4.77 11.46
CA PHE A 127 9.51 -5.25 10.14
C PHE A 127 10.40 -6.47 10.25
N PHE A 128 10.03 -7.51 9.49
CA PHE A 128 10.77 -8.77 9.44
C PHE A 128 11.29 -8.99 8.02
N ARG A 129 12.61 -9.10 7.86
CA ARG A 129 13.20 -9.41 6.56
C ARG A 129 12.98 -10.88 6.26
N TYR A 130 12.42 -11.20 5.10
CA TYR A 130 12.42 -12.57 4.62
C TYR A 130 13.86 -13.03 4.35
N PRO A 131 14.31 -14.21 4.85
CA PRO A 131 15.71 -14.62 4.81
C PRO A 131 16.31 -14.51 3.40
N LEU A 132 17.44 -13.80 3.28
CA LEU A 132 18.07 -13.51 1.99
C LEU A 132 18.55 -14.79 1.31
N SER A 133 19.07 -15.75 2.10
CA SER A 133 19.53 -17.05 1.62
C SER A 133 18.48 -17.83 0.81
N LYS A 134 17.18 -17.55 1.01
CA LYS A 134 16.08 -18.19 0.27
C LYS A 134 15.91 -17.70 -1.16
N TYR A 135 16.48 -16.55 -1.53
CA TYR A 135 16.24 -15.95 -2.85
C TYR A 135 17.40 -15.09 -3.40
N PHE A 136 18.53 -15.04 -2.71
CA PHE A 136 19.80 -14.50 -3.21
C PHE A 136 20.86 -15.61 -3.28
N PRO A 137 21.74 -15.60 -4.30
CA PRO A 137 22.91 -16.46 -4.32
C PRO A 137 23.77 -16.23 -3.06
N HIS A 138 24.27 -17.30 -2.46
CA HIS A 138 25.04 -17.24 -1.20
C HIS A 138 26.31 -16.41 -1.34
N GLU A 139 26.95 -16.44 -2.51
CA GLU A 139 28.14 -15.66 -2.87
C GLU A 139 27.91 -14.14 -2.80
N MET A 140 26.66 -13.68 -3.00
CA MET A 140 26.29 -12.27 -2.92
C MET A 140 26.01 -11.81 -1.49
N LEU A 141 25.98 -12.73 -0.52
CA LEU A 141 25.64 -12.47 0.87
C LEU A 141 26.90 -12.50 1.73
N ARG A 142 26.93 -11.62 2.75
CA ARG A 142 28.03 -11.64 3.72
C ARG A 142 27.95 -12.93 4.55
N PRO A 143 29.09 -13.58 4.89
CA PRO A 143 29.13 -14.79 5.71
C PRO A 143 28.34 -14.67 7.02
N GLU A 144 28.49 -13.53 7.73
CA GLU A 144 27.74 -13.21 8.95
C GLU A 144 26.21 -13.25 8.77
N THR A 145 25.72 -12.89 7.58
CA THR A 145 24.28 -12.92 7.28
C THR A 145 23.79 -14.36 7.16
N LEU A 146 24.58 -15.23 6.52
CA LEU A 146 24.27 -16.65 6.38
C LEU A 146 24.29 -17.37 7.73
N GLU A 147 25.27 -17.08 8.59
CA GLU A 147 25.37 -17.64 9.93
C GLU A 147 24.17 -17.23 10.81
N ARG A 148 23.81 -15.93 10.81
CA ARG A 148 22.64 -15.44 11.54
C ARG A 148 21.36 -16.12 11.09
N GLU A 149 21.15 -16.27 9.79
CA GLU A 149 19.95 -16.91 9.24
C GLU A 149 19.92 -18.42 9.58
N ARG A 150 21.07 -19.12 9.60
CA ARG A 150 21.17 -20.53 10.03
C ARG A 150 20.79 -20.72 11.50
N VAL A 151 21.33 -19.89 12.40
CA VAL A 151 21.00 -19.97 13.84
C VAL A 151 19.50 -19.67 14.09
N GLN A 152 18.93 -18.76 13.31
CA GLN A 152 17.50 -18.42 13.42
C GLN A 152 16.58 -19.55 12.95
N THR A 153 17.00 -20.36 11.98
CA THR A 153 16.27 -21.56 11.54
C THR A 153 16.37 -22.71 12.56
N THR A 154 17.51 -22.89 13.22
CA THR A 154 17.69 -23.97 14.20
C THR A 154 16.86 -23.76 15.49
N ASN A 155 16.58 -22.51 15.85
CA ASN A 155 15.83 -22.17 17.06
C ASN A 155 14.29 -22.13 16.88
N LYS A 156 13.75 -22.46 15.69
CA LYS A 156 12.31 -22.63 15.45
C LYS A 156 12.03 -24.07 15.01
N PRO A 157 11.50 -24.95 15.88
CA PRO A 157 11.07 -26.27 15.43
C PRO A 157 9.93 -26.16 14.39
N GLU A 158 9.95 -27.11 13.45
CA GLU A 158 9.42 -27.08 12.09
C GLU A 158 7.88 -27.17 11.92
N ASP A 159 7.08 -26.54 12.77
CA ASP A 159 5.62 -26.82 12.80
C ASP A 159 4.70 -25.93 11.94
N GLU A 160 5.24 -25.02 11.11
CA GLU A 160 4.38 -24.15 10.27
C GLU A 160 4.47 -24.41 8.75
N THR A 161 5.26 -25.38 8.27
CA THR A 161 5.48 -25.58 6.83
C THR A 161 4.56 -26.59 6.14
N LYS A 162 3.63 -27.26 6.84
CA LYS A 162 2.82 -28.34 6.22
C LYS A 162 1.57 -27.93 5.42
N ASN A 163 1.28 -26.65 5.17
CA ASN A 163 0.07 -26.24 4.43
C ASN A 163 0.36 -25.33 3.22
N ILE A 164 1.30 -25.69 2.33
CA ILE A 164 1.51 -24.94 1.07
C ILE A 164 1.54 -25.83 -0.19
N ASP A 165 1.67 -27.16 -0.09
CA ASP A 165 1.86 -28.02 -1.26
C ASP A 165 0.58 -28.63 -1.87
N THR A 166 -0.55 -27.91 -1.89
CA THR A 166 -1.75 -28.37 -2.61
C THR A 166 -2.56 -27.24 -3.26
N VAL A 167 -1.95 -26.39 -4.09
CA VAL A 167 -2.66 -25.84 -5.28
C VAL A 167 -1.63 -25.51 -6.36
N THR A 168 -1.18 -26.52 -7.11
CA THR A 168 -0.82 -26.33 -8.52
C THR A 168 -1.21 -27.59 -9.27
N GLY A 169 -2.43 -27.54 -9.81
CA GLY A 169 -3.06 -28.48 -10.72
C GLY A 169 -4.18 -27.73 -11.41
#